data_AF-A0A554GIA4-F1
#
_entry.id   AF-A0A554GIA4-F1
#
_cell.length_a   1.000
_cell.length_b   1.000
_cell.length_c   1.000
_cell.angle_alpha   90.00
_cell.angle_beta   90.00
_cell.angle_gamma   90.00
#
_symmetry.space_group_name_H-M   'P 1'
#
loop_
_entity.id
_entity.type
_entity.pdbx_description
1 polymer ?
#
loop_
_entity_poly.entity_id
_entity_poly.type
_entity_poly.pdbx_seq_one_letter_code
_entity_poly.pdbx_strand_id
1 'polypeptide(L)'
;MTKHVPGPEATPFTGVRVTHRSTLAFDEVRSRLRSRLGEVTVPEIARLSMETGSAQEFEERMRPLLGGSGFVLMAEIDHGAWMHRVGIHRRLVRWIFGNPIIAATMLRHDATAGLFVPVELLIEEAVPAAGCTVTYVRPSSLIAVGDNRELLVAAQALDAKVEAFLTSSGI
;
A
#
# COMPACT_ATOMS: atom_id res chain seq x y z
N MET A 1 21.40 -30.66 -29.60
CA MET A 1 21.40 -29.18 -29.45
C MET A 1 20.82 -28.85 -28.09
N THR A 2 21.66 -28.46 -27.13
CA THR A 2 21.24 -28.07 -25.77
C THR A 2 20.72 -26.62 -25.83
N LYS A 3 19.42 -26.41 -25.55
CA LYS A 3 18.86 -25.07 -25.40
C LYS A 3 19.54 -24.38 -24.22
N HIS A 4 20.25 -23.29 -24.48
CA HIS A 4 20.70 -22.39 -23.43
C HIS A 4 19.47 -21.64 -22.89
N VAL A 5 19.13 -21.86 -21.62
CA VAL A 5 18.15 -21.04 -20.90
C VAL A 5 18.94 -19.93 -20.22
N PRO A 6 18.69 -18.64 -20.54
CA PRO A 6 19.35 -17.54 -19.86
C PRO A 6 19.08 -17.59 -18.35
N GLY A 7 20.09 -17.24 -17.54
CA GLY A 7 19.94 -17.08 -16.09
C GLY A 7 19.08 -15.85 -15.74
N PRO A 8 18.72 -15.67 -14.45
CA PRO A 8 17.92 -14.54 -14.03
C PRO A 8 18.68 -13.22 -14.21
N GLU A 9 17.97 -12.20 -14.71
CA GLU A 9 18.44 -10.82 -14.74
C GLU A 9 18.10 -10.13 -13.40
N ALA A 10 19.00 -9.28 -12.91
CA ALA A 10 18.81 -8.55 -11.67
C ALA A 10 18.84 -7.04 -11.91
N THR A 11 17.80 -6.35 -11.46
CA THR A 11 17.70 -4.89 -11.53
C THR A 11 17.72 -4.31 -10.12
N PRO A 12 18.82 -3.65 -9.70
CA PRO A 12 18.87 -2.99 -8.39
C PRO A 12 18.01 -1.72 -8.38
N PHE A 13 17.36 -1.45 -7.24
CA PHE A 13 16.64 -0.21 -6.98
C PHE A 13 16.82 0.21 -5.51
N THR A 14 16.52 1.47 -5.19
CA THR A 14 16.68 2.03 -3.84
C THR A 14 15.33 2.47 -3.28
N GLY A 15 14.88 1.84 -2.19
CA GLY A 15 13.66 2.24 -1.47
C GLY A 15 13.91 3.35 -0.45
N VAL A 16 12.93 4.25 -0.29
CA VAL A 16 12.94 5.32 0.71
C VAL A 16 11.87 5.04 1.76
N ARG A 17 12.29 4.73 2.98
CA ARG A 17 11.39 4.54 4.12
C ARG A 17 11.00 5.89 4.73
N VAL A 18 9.72 6.11 4.93
CA VAL A 18 9.14 7.29 5.58
C VAL A 18 8.49 6.84 6.90
N THR A 19 8.73 7.58 7.98
CA THR A 19 8.16 7.30 9.30
C THR A 19 7.53 8.55 9.87
N HIS A 20 6.23 8.47 10.14
CA HIS A 20 5.46 9.45 10.91
C HIS A 20 5.40 9.02 12.36
N ARG A 21 5.59 9.97 13.29
CA ARG A 21 5.50 9.74 14.73
C ARG A 21 4.31 10.51 15.27
N SER A 22 3.37 9.80 15.89
CA SER A 22 2.20 10.38 16.53
C SER A 22 2.28 10.20 18.05
N THR A 23 1.80 11.21 18.78
CA THR A 23 1.58 11.11 20.23
C THR A 23 0.29 10.36 20.57
N LEU A 24 -0.54 10.04 19.58
CA LEU A 24 -1.77 9.30 19.77
C LEU A 24 -1.49 7.84 20.08
N ALA A 25 -2.38 7.22 20.86
CA ALA A 25 -2.31 5.79 21.15
C ALA A 25 -2.51 4.96 19.87
N PHE A 26 -1.96 3.75 19.87
CA PHE A 26 -2.03 2.82 18.73
C PHE A 26 -3.46 2.60 18.20
N ASP A 27 -4.43 2.36 19.08
CA ASP A 27 -5.82 2.11 18.67
C ASP A 27 -6.49 3.36 18.08
N GLU A 28 -6.12 4.55 18.59
CA GLU A 28 -6.61 5.82 18.06
C GLU A 28 -6.05 6.08 16.65
N VAL A 29 -4.76 5.83 16.43
CA VAL A 29 -4.15 5.91 15.09
C VAL A 29 -4.83 4.96 14.11
N ARG A 30 -5.02 3.69 14.51
CA ARG A 30 -5.74 2.71 13.68
C ARG A 30 -7.16 3.15 13.38
N SER A 31 -7.91 3.63 14.37
CA SER A 31 -9.28 4.10 14.19
C SER A 31 -9.36 5.26 13.19
N ARG A 32 -8.51 6.27 13.35
CA ARG A 32 -8.47 7.44 12.45
C ARG A 32 -8.15 7.06 11.02
N LEU A 33 -7.10 6.26 10.81
CA LEU A 33 -6.73 5.80 9.48
C LEU A 33 -7.84 4.95 8.86
N ARG A 34 -8.40 3.99 9.62
CA ARG A 34 -9.46 3.11 9.13
C ARG A 34 -10.72 3.87 8.71
N SER A 35 -11.10 4.91 9.46
CA SER A 35 -12.27 5.74 9.13
C SER A 35 -12.19 6.46 7.77
N ARG A 36 -10.99 6.60 7.22
CA ARG A 36 -10.74 7.23 5.91
C ARG A 36 -10.65 6.20 4.77
N LEU A 37 -10.58 4.91 5.07
CA LEU A 37 -10.46 3.83 4.09
C LEU A 37 -11.84 3.21 3.83
N GLY A 38 -12.02 2.71 2.61
CA GLY A 38 -13.06 1.73 2.34
C GLY A 38 -12.57 0.33 2.72
N GLU A 39 -13.46 -0.64 2.74
CA GLU A 39 -13.11 -2.03 3.07
C GLU A 39 -13.58 -2.98 1.97
N VAL A 40 -12.65 -3.77 1.46
CA VAL A 40 -12.93 -4.82 0.47
C VAL A 40 -11.86 -5.88 0.56
N THR A 41 -12.17 -7.13 0.22
CA THR A 41 -11.18 -8.20 0.19
C THR A 41 -10.53 -8.32 -1.18
N VAL A 42 -9.30 -8.84 -1.25
CA VAL A 42 -8.64 -9.13 -2.54
C VAL A 42 -9.48 -10.06 -3.43
N PRO A 43 -10.11 -11.15 -2.92
CA PRO A 43 -11.02 -11.96 -3.73
C PRO A 43 -12.21 -11.19 -4.30
N GLU A 44 -12.76 -10.22 -3.57
CA GLU A 44 -13.89 -9.42 -4.07
C GLU A 44 -13.44 -8.44 -5.16
N ILE A 45 -12.27 -7.81 -5.02
CA ILE A 45 -11.66 -7.01 -6.10
C ILE A 45 -11.46 -7.89 -7.33
N ALA A 46 -10.91 -9.10 -7.17
CA ALA A 46 -10.68 -10.02 -8.27
C ALA A 46 -12.00 -10.42 -8.96
N ARG A 47 -13.05 -10.74 -8.17
CA ARG A 47 -14.38 -11.07 -8.68
C ARG A 47 -14.94 -9.94 -9.55
N LEU A 48 -14.91 -8.71 -9.05
CA LEU A 48 -15.38 -7.52 -9.77
C LEU A 48 -14.53 -7.19 -11.01
N SER A 49 -13.24 -7.55 -10.99
CA SER A 49 -12.32 -7.36 -12.12
C SER A 49 -12.54 -8.37 -13.25
N MET A 50 -13.08 -9.55 -12.96
CA MET A 50 -13.37 -10.60 -13.94
C MET A 50 -14.70 -10.38 -14.68
N GLU A 51 -15.55 -9.48 -14.19
CA GLU A 51 -16.79 -9.15 -14.87
C GLU A 51 -16.51 -8.43 -16.20
N THR A 52 -17.20 -8.86 -17.26
CA THR A 52 -17.05 -8.27 -18.60
C THR A 52 -17.39 -6.79 -18.59
N GLY A 53 -16.73 -6.01 -19.44
CA GLY A 53 -16.97 -4.58 -19.57
C GLY A 53 -15.72 -3.81 -19.99
N SER A 54 -15.92 -2.52 -20.21
CA SER A 54 -14.92 -1.50 -20.48
C SER A 54 -14.14 -1.11 -19.23
N ALA A 55 -13.04 -0.37 -19.44
CA ALA A 55 -12.30 0.25 -18.34
C ALA A 55 -13.17 1.21 -17.51
N GLN A 56 -14.11 1.90 -18.14
CA GLN A 56 -15.05 2.79 -17.45
C GLN A 56 -15.98 2.01 -16.51
N GLU A 57 -16.56 0.90 -16.99
CA GLU A 57 -17.41 0.05 -16.14
C GLU A 57 -16.63 -0.57 -14.98
N PHE A 58 -15.35 -0.93 -15.19
CA PHE A 58 -14.47 -1.33 -14.09
C PHE A 58 -14.31 -0.20 -13.06
N GLU A 59 -14.04 1.03 -13.48
CA GLU A 59 -13.93 2.17 -12.57
C GLU A 59 -15.23 2.43 -11.80
N GLU A 60 -16.37 2.36 -12.47
CA GLU A 60 -17.70 2.54 -11.88
C GLU A 60 -18.00 1.47 -10.81
N ARG A 61 -17.53 0.23 -11.02
CA ARG A 61 -17.61 -0.85 -10.01
C ARG A 61 -16.68 -0.64 -8.82
N MET A 62 -15.48 -0.10 -9.05
CA MET A 62 -14.49 0.10 -8.00
C MET A 62 -14.77 1.33 -7.13
N ARG A 63 -15.31 2.41 -7.74
CA ARG A 63 -15.47 3.71 -7.07
C ARG A 63 -16.32 3.66 -5.78
N PRO A 64 -17.43 2.90 -5.70
CA PRO A 64 -18.22 2.77 -4.47
C PRO A 64 -17.50 2.08 -3.32
N LEU A 65 -16.45 1.30 -3.61
CA LEU A 65 -15.65 0.62 -2.58
C LEU A 65 -14.71 1.58 -1.88
N LEU A 66 -14.31 2.69 -2.53
CA LEU A 66 -13.30 3.61 -2.03
C LEU A 66 -13.83 4.41 -0.81
N GLY A 67 -13.00 4.54 0.22
CA GLY A 67 -13.29 5.41 1.36
C GLY A 67 -13.05 6.90 1.05
N GLY A 68 -13.22 7.76 2.06
CA GLY A 68 -13.04 9.22 1.91
C GLY A 68 -11.63 9.65 1.47
N SER A 69 -10.60 8.82 1.69
CA SER A 69 -9.24 9.03 1.16
C SER A 69 -9.10 8.66 -0.32
N GLY A 70 -10.08 7.96 -0.90
CA GLY A 70 -9.99 7.32 -2.20
C GLY A 70 -9.16 6.03 -2.21
N PHE A 71 -8.91 5.43 -1.04
CA PHE A 71 -8.27 4.12 -0.88
C PHE A 71 -9.21 3.10 -0.23
N VAL A 72 -8.86 1.83 -0.40
CA VAL A 72 -9.46 0.69 0.30
C VAL A 72 -8.41 -0.12 1.04
N LEU A 73 -8.74 -0.57 2.24
CA LEU A 73 -7.96 -1.58 2.97
C LEU A 73 -8.29 -2.96 2.40
N MET A 74 -7.27 -3.67 1.92
CA MET A 74 -7.42 -4.98 1.26
C MET A 74 -7.01 -6.14 2.15
N ALA A 75 -6.05 -5.91 3.05
CA ALA A 75 -5.62 -6.89 4.04
C ALA A 75 -4.97 -6.21 5.24
N GLU A 76 -5.05 -6.90 6.38
CA GLU A 76 -4.32 -6.58 7.60
C GLU A 76 -3.55 -7.83 8.05
N ILE A 77 -2.31 -7.63 8.48
CA ILE A 77 -1.45 -8.66 9.06
C ILE A 77 -1.07 -8.20 10.46
N ASP A 78 -1.59 -8.86 11.50
CA ASP A 78 -1.27 -8.54 12.90
C ASP A 78 -0.03 -9.29 13.37
N HIS A 79 1.14 -8.71 13.13
CA HIS A 79 2.42 -9.24 13.61
C HIS A 79 2.45 -9.35 15.14
N GLY A 80 1.81 -8.42 15.86
CA GLY A 80 1.71 -8.44 17.33
C GLY A 80 1.09 -9.73 17.88
N ALA A 81 0.14 -10.31 17.15
CA ALA A 81 -0.54 -11.54 17.56
C ALA A 81 0.40 -12.74 17.76
N TRP A 82 1.57 -12.78 17.13
CA TRP A 82 2.53 -13.89 17.29
C TRP A 82 3.91 -13.48 17.77
N MET A 83 4.25 -12.19 17.77
CA MET A 83 5.56 -11.71 18.24
C MET A 83 5.85 -12.05 19.71
N HIS A 84 4.82 -12.21 20.54
CA HIS A 84 4.99 -12.66 21.93
C HIS A 84 5.66 -14.04 22.03
N ARG A 85 5.52 -14.90 21.00
CA ARG A 85 6.15 -16.23 20.95
C ARG A 85 7.67 -16.16 20.79
N VAL A 86 8.21 -15.01 20.38
CA VAL A 86 9.64 -14.76 20.22
C VAL A 86 10.15 -13.70 21.21
N GLY A 87 9.41 -13.45 22.30
CA GLY A 87 9.81 -12.55 23.37
C GLY A 87 9.61 -11.06 23.06
N ILE A 88 8.88 -10.71 22.00
CA ILE A 88 8.58 -9.32 21.63
C ILE A 88 7.13 -9.01 22.00
N HIS A 89 6.94 -8.14 22.99
CA HIS A 89 5.62 -7.67 23.44
C HIS A 89 5.37 -6.25 22.93
N ARG A 90 4.93 -6.14 21.69
CA ARG A 90 4.61 -4.86 21.04
C ARG A 90 3.48 -5.04 20.05
N ARG A 91 2.56 -4.08 19.99
CA ARG A 91 1.52 -4.07 18.94
C ARG A 91 2.11 -3.60 17.61
N LEU A 92 1.89 -4.39 16.57
CA LEU A 92 2.46 -4.18 15.25
C LEU A 92 1.52 -4.75 14.20
N VAL A 93 0.93 -3.91 13.36
CA VAL A 93 0.07 -4.34 12.25
C VAL A 93 0.61 -3.80 10.94
N ARG A 94 0.59 -4.63 9.90
CA ARG A 94 0.85 -4.22 8.51
C ARG A 94 -0.47 -4.15 7.77
N TRP A 95 -0.73 -3.01 7.16
CA TRP A 95 -1.89 -2.80 6.30
C TRP A 95 -1.46 -2.81 4.85
N ILE A 96 -2.26 -3.48 4.04
CA ILE A 96 -2.14 -3.52 2.58
C ILE A 96 -3.37 -2.79 2.04
N PHE A 97 -3.16 -1.63 1.42
CA PHE A 97 -4.22 -0.71 1.02
C PHE A 97 -3.88 -0.02 -0.30
N GLY A 98 -4.89 0.40 -1.03
CA GLY A 98 -4.65 1.04 -2.32
C GLY A 98 -5.90 1.43 -3.06
N ASN A 99 -5.72 1.81 -4.32
CA ASN A 99 -6.80 2.16 -5.22
C ASN A 99 -6.59 1.36 -6.52
N PRO A 100 -7.46 0.37 -6.82
CA PRO A 100 -7.33 -0.46 -8.02
C PRO A 100 -7.32 0.33 -9.34
N ILE A 101 -8.01 1.47 -9.39
CA ILE A 101 -8.05 2.36 -10.58
C ILE A 101 -6.68 3.02 -10.80
N ILE A 102 -6.07 3.54 -9.73
CA ILE A 102 -4.71 4.10 -9.79
C ILE A 102 -3.69 3.00 -10.15
N ALA A 103 -3.80 1.82 -9.54
CA ALA A 103 -2.91 0.70 -9.81
C ALA A 103 -2.94 0.30 -11.31
N ALA A 104 -4.11 0.26 -11.93
CA ALA A 104 -4.25 -0.05 -13.35
C ALA A 104 -3.50 0.94 -14.27
N THR A 105 -3.37 2.20 -13.86
CA THR A 105 -2.60 3.20 -14.61
C THR A 105 -1.10 2.88 -14.56
N MET A 106 -0.57 2.53 -13.39
CA MET A 106 0.85 2.18 -13.24
C MET A 106 1.20 0.88 -13.94
N LEU A 107 0.36 -0.15 -13.79
CA LEU A 107 0.55 -1.47 -14.42
C LEU A 107 0.54 -1.41 -15.95
N ARG A 108 -0.09 -0.38 -16.53
CA ARG A 108 -0.04 -0.12 -17.98
C ARG A 108 1.34 0.33 -18.45
N HIS A 109 2.08 1.06 -17.61
CA HIS A 109 3.43 1.54 -17.95
C HIS A 109 4.50 0.50 -17.64
N ASP A 110 4.33 -0.26 -16.55
CA ASP A 110 5.23 -1.35 -16.16
C ASP A 110 4.48 -2.38 -15.30
N ALA A 111 4.42 -3.62 -15.78
CA ALA A 111 3.76 -4.71 -15.05
C ALA A 111 4.47 -5.04 -13.72
N THR A 112 5.78 -4.78 -13.60
CA THR A 112 6.54 -5.02 -12.37
C THR A 112 6.12 -4.09 -11.23
N ALA A 113 5.42 -2.99 -11.52
CA ALA A 113 4.77 -2.16 -10.50
C ALA A 113 3.84 -2.98 -9.58
N GLY A 114 3.31 -4.10 -10.06
CA GLY A 114 2.49 -5.05 -9.28
C GLY A 114 3.18 -5.65 -8.06
N LEU A 115 4.52 -5.55 -7.96
CA LEU A 115 5.25 -5.90 -6.74
C LEU A 115 4.99 -4.92 -5.58
N PHE A 116 4.54 -3.70 -5.89
CA PHE A 116 4.45 -2.57 -4.95
C PHE A 116 3.11 -1.82 -5.02
N VAL A 117 2.14 -2.31 -5.81
CA VAL A 117 0.73 -1.90 -5.75
C VAL A 117 -0.12 -3.13 -5.43
N PRO A 118 -0.93 -3.13 -4.35
CA PRO A 118 -1.23 -2.03 -3.41
C PRO A 118 -0.05 -1.59 -2.52
N VAL A 119 -0.20 -0.42 -1.88
CA VAL A 119 0.76 0.17 -0.94
C VAL A 119 0.67 -0.54 0.41
N GLU A 120 1.77 -0.50 1.15
CA GLU A 120 1.85 -1.08 2.49
C GLU A 120 2.27 -0.03 3.51
N LEU A 121 1.66 -0.07 4.69
CA LEU A 121 2.12 0.67 5.85
C LEU A 121 2.17 -0.23 7.08
N LEU A 122 3.04 0.14 8.02
CA LEU A 122 3.26 -0.51 9.29
C LEU A 122 2.83 0.45 10.39
N ILE A 123 1.92 0.02 11.25
CA ILE A 123 1.50 0.76 12.43
C ILE A 123 2.11 0.01 13.62
N GLU A 124 2.89 0.73 14.41
CA GLU A 124 3.64 0.18 15.53
C GLU A 124 3.41 1.02 16.78
N GLU A 125 3.19 0.36 17.92
CA GLU A 125 3.16 1.03 19.22
C GLU A 125 4.56 1.52 19.60
N ALA A 126 4.68 2.80 19.93
CA ALA A 126 5.96 3.38 20.32
C ALA A 126 6.38 2.88 21.71
N VAL A 127 7.69 2.64 21.89
CA VAL A 127 8.31 2.22 23.15
C VAL A 127 9.61 3.01 23.35
N PRO A 128 9.94 3.56 24.54
CA PRO A 128 9.24 3.43 25.82
C PRO A 128 8.16 4.50 26.11
N ALA A 129 8.03 5.53 25.26
CA ALA A 129 7.02 6.58 25.45
C ALA A 129 5.68 6.19 24.81
N ALA A 130 4.57 6.65 25.40
CA ALA A 130 3.24 6.50 24.81
C ALA A 130 3.19 7.18 23.43
N GLY A 131 2.65 6.47 22.44
CA GLY A 131 2.51 6.97 21.08
C GLY A 131 2.45 5.84 20.05
N CYS A 132 2.53 6.21 18.79
CA CYS A 132 2.48 5.28 17.68
C CYS A 132 3.34 5.79 16.52
N THR A 133 3.95 4.87 15.77
CA THR A 133 4.66 5.18 14.53
C THR A 133 3.96 4.55 13.34
N VAL A 134 3.80 5.32 12.27
CA VAL A 134 3.31 4.84 10.99
C VAL A 134 4.45 4.90 9.99
N THR A 135 4.86 3.75 9.47
CA THR A 135 6.01 3.62 8.59
C THR A 135 5.62 2.98 7.27
N TYR A 136 6.05 3.55 6.15
CA TYR A 136 5.84 2.99 4.82
C TYR A 136 7.08 3.22 3.95
N VAL A 137 7.13 2.60 2.78
CA VAL A 137 8.13 2.91 1.77
C VAL A 137 7.47 3.78 0.71
N ARG A 138 8.10 4.90 0.36
CA ARG A 138 7.58 5.84 -0.63
C ARG A 138 7.33 5.11 -1.96
N PRO A 139 6.08 5.05 -2.46
CA PRO A 139 5.73 4.32 -3.67
C PRO A 139 6.65 4.60 -4.88
N SER A 140 6.96 5.87 -5.17
CA SER A 140 7.86 6.22 -6.30
C SER A 140 9.27 5.65 -6.20
N SER A 141 9.77 5.37 -4.99
CA SER A 141 11.09 4.76 -4.79
C SER A 141 11.12 3.26 -5.08
N LEU A 142 9.95 2.62 -5.18
CA LEU A 142 9.82 1.19 -5.46
C LEU A 142 9.27 0.92 -6.87
N ILE A 143 8.33 1.75 -7.33
CA ILE A 143 7.57 1.51 -8.56
C ILE A 143 8.31 2.03 -9.80
N ALA A 144 8.90 3.22 -9.72
CA ALA A 144 9.49 3.88 -10.88
C ALA A 144 10.99 3.56 -10.98
N VAL A 145 11.31 2.33 -11.40
CA VAL A 145 12.69 1.88 -11.62
C VAL A 145 13.08 2.14 -13.08
N GLY A 146 14.20 2.83 -13.30
CA GLY A 146 14.70 3.15 -14.64
C GLY A 146 14.13 4.44 -15.24
N ASP A 147 14.20 4.57 -16.57
CA ASP A 147 13.82 5.78 -17.30
C ASP A 147 12.38 5.72 -17.84
N ASN A 148 11.42 5.63 -16.93
CA ASN A 148 9.99 5.69 -17.26
C ASN A 148 9.34 6.91 -16.61
N ARG A 149 9.33 8.03 -17.33
CA ARG A 149 8.87 9.31 -16.80
C ARG A 149 7.37 9.35 -16.50
N GLU A 150 6.55 8.66 -17.29
CA GLU A 150 5.10 8.59 -17.06
C GLU A 150 4.78 7.79 -15.79
N LEU A 151 5.46 6.65 -15.60
CA LEU A 151 5.35 5.85 -14.38
C LEU A 151 5.84 6.62 -13.16
N LEU A 152 6.94 7.36 -13.28
CA LEU A 152 7.45 8.21 -12.20
C LEU A 152 6.43 9.28 -11.78
N VAL A 153 5.80 9.97 -12.74
CA VAL A 153 4.76 10.96 -12.44
C VAL A 153 3.56 10.32 -11.75
N ALA A 154 3.09 9.16 -12.24
CA ALA A 154 2.01 8.43 -11.61
C ALA A 154 2.36 8.00 -10.18
N ALA A 155 3.58 7.49 -9.96
CA ALA A 155 4.04 7.06 -8.65
C ALA A 155 4.24 8.22 -7.67
N GLN A 156 4.69 9.38 -8.14
CA GLN A 156 4.76 10.62 -7.33
C GLN A 156 3.37 11.14 -6.95
N ALA A 157 2.38 11.02 -7.84
CA ALA A 157 1.00 11.34 -7.49
C ALA A 157 0.45 10.40 -6.39
N LEU A 158 0.85 9.11 -6.43
CA LEU A 158 0.54 8.16 -5.36
C LEU A 158 1.26 8.51 -4.05
N ASP A 159 2.52 8.94 -4.09
CA ASP A 159 3.23 9.44 -2.90
C ASP A 159 2.45 10.56 -2.21
N ALA A 160 2.04 11.58 -2.98
CA ALA A 160 1.28 12.72 -2.49
C ALA A 160 -0.07 12.29 -1.92
N LYS A 161 -0.72 11.31 -2.54
CA LYS A 161 -2.00 10.76 -2.07
C LYS A 161 -1.85 9.99 -0.76
N VAL A 162 -0.78 9.22 -0.58
CA VAL A 162 -0.47 8.52 0.68
C VAL A 162 -0.21 9.55 1.79
N GLU A 163 0.60 10.57 1.51
CA GLU A 163 0.86 11.64 2.48
C GLU A 163 -0.43 12.37 2.89
N ALA A 164 -1.26 12.76 1.93
CA ALA A 164 -2.55 13.40 2.20
C ALA A 164 -3.50 12.51 3.03
N PHE A 165 -3.48 11.20 2.80
CA PHE A 165 -4.23 10.24 3.62
C PHE A 165 -3.76 10.24 5.08
N LEU A 166 -2.45 10.24 5.33
CA LEU A 166 -1.90 10.30 6.69
C LEU A 166 -2.20 11.65 7.36
N THR A 167 -1.90 12.76 6.69
CA THR A 167 -2.14 14.12 7.23
C THR A 167 -3.62 14.37 7.53
N SER A 168 -4.52 13.98 6.62
CA SER A 168 -5.98 14.14 6.85
C SER A 168 -6.53 13.21 7.95
N SER A 169 -5.78 12.17 8.33
CA SER A 169 -6.07 11.32 9.48
C SER A 169 -5.47 11.86 10.79
N GLY A 170 -4.79 13.01 10.75
CA GLY A 170 -4.11 13.59 11.91
C GLY A 170 -2.90 12.76 12.38
N ILE A 171 -2.25 12.08 11.42
CA ILE A 171 -0.99 11.34 11.60
C ILE A 171 0.17 12.16 11.06
#